data_AF-A0A4R4A5M2-F1
#
_entry.id   AF-A0A4R4A5M2-F1
#
_cell.length_a   1.000
_cell.length_b   1.000
_cell.length_c   1.000
_cell.angle_alpha   90.00
_cell.angle_beta   90.00
_cell.angle_gamma   90.00
#
_symmetry.space_group_name_H-M   'P 1'
#
loop_
_entity.id
_entity.type
_entity.pdbx_description
1 polymer ?
#
loop_
_entity_poly.entity_id
_entity_poly.type
_entity_poly.pdbx_seq_one_letter_code
_entity_poly.pdbx_strand_id
1 'polypeptide(L)'
;MSAGIRRFKRLLRIREAQENEAAVGLAARLDTLNQVEAQREQLERYLNDYLNALVPEDVNMLKQLARMRDQLREALDQQELRVDAAQAQVDQARAFWLERHQASLSLDKLIERRREQEALQEGRRQQREQDMWATRRAFDQRHQE
;
A
#
# COMPACT_ATOMS: atom_id res chain seq x y z
N MET A 1 -16.22 27.19 1.01
CA MET A 1 -16.12 25.72 1.16
C MET A 1 -17.28 25.22 2.00
N SER A 2 -18.12 24.33 1.49
CA SER A 2 -19.30 23.86 2.25
C SER A 2 -18.93 23.03 3.49
N ALA A 3 -19.88 22.93 4.44
CA ALA A 3 -19.77 22.06 5.61
C ALA A 3 -19.56 20.59 5.25
N GLY A 4 -20.15 20.13 4.12
CA GLY A 4 -19.99 18.76 3.64
C GLY A 4 -18.57 18.45 3.16
N ILE A 5 -17.93 19.37 2.43
CA ILE A 5 -16.52 19.21 2.01
C ILE A 5 -15.59 19.18 3.23
N ARG A 6 -15.83 20.03 4.24
CA ARG A 6 -15.02 20.00 5.48
C ARG A 6 -15.13 18.66 6.21
N ARG A 7 -16.34 18.08 6.28
CA ARG A 7 -16.55 16.75 6.89
C ARG A 7 -15.81 15.66 6.11
N PHE A 8 -15.92 15.66 4.78
CA PHE A 8 -15.23 14.67 3.95
C PHE A 8 -13.71 14.80 4.03
N LYS A 9 -13.15 16.01 4.06
CA LYS A 9 -11.70 16.21 4.30
C LYS A 9 -11.25 15.64 5.64
N ARG A 10 -12.05 15.79 6.70
CA ARG A 10 -11.73 15.19 8.00
C ARG A 10 -11.76 13.68 7.95
N LEU A 11 -12.74 13.10 7.25
CA LEU A 11 -12.82 11.66 7.04
C LEU A 11 -11.64 11.15 6.19
N LEU A 12 -11.24 11.88 5.15
CA LEU A 12 -10.08 11.55 4.30
C LEU A 12 -8.81 11.43 5.15
N ARG A 13 -8.53 12.41 6.02
CA ARG A 13 -7.39 12.33 6.94
C ARG A 13 -7.38 11.07 7.81
N ILE A 14 -8.55 10.64 8.27
CA ILE A 14 -8.67 9.40 9.06
C ILE A 14 -8.36 8.18 8.17
N ARG A 15 -8.84 8.16 6.92
CA ARG A 15 -8.58 7.07 5.97
C ARG A 15 -7.12 7.01 5.55
N GLU A 16 -6.49 8.16 5.28
CA GLU A 16 -5.06 8.27 5.00
C GLU A 16 -4.20 7.76 6.18
N ALA A 17 -4.60 8.08 7.43
CA ALA A 17 -3.91 7.55 8.60
C ALA A 17 -4.04 6.01 8.70
N GLN A 18 -5.23 5.46 8.44
CA GLN A 18 -5.47 4.01 8.40
C GLN A 18 -4.72 3.31 7.27
N GLU A 19 -4.61 3.94 6.11
CA GLU A 19 -3.82 3.46 4.98
C GLU A 19 -2.33 3.44 5.33
N ASN A 20 -1.83 4.50 5.97
CA ASN A 20 -0.43 4.57 6.41
C ASN A 20 -0.12 3.49 7.45
N GLU A 21 -1.02 3.26 8.41
CA GLU A 21 -0.88 2.16 9.37
C GLU A 21 -0.82 0.79 8.66
N ALA A 22 -1.68 0.56 7.67
CA ALA A 22 -1.64 -0.66 6.85
C ALA A 22 -0.32 -0.77 6.04
N ALA A 23 0.20 0.34 5.53
CA ALA A 23 1.46 0.38 4.79
C ALA A 23 2.65 0.02 5.69
N VAL A 24 2.70 0.53 6.92
CA VAL A 24 3.70 0.15 7.94
C VAL A 24 3.60 -1.33 8.25
N GLY A 25 2.39 -1.86 8.42
CA GLY A 25 2.16 -3.29 8.60
C GLY A 25 2.69 -4.14 7.44
N LEU A 26 2.43 -3.72 6.19
CA LEU A 26 2.94 -4.39 5.00
C LEU A 26 4.48 -4.35 4.94
N ALA A 27 5.09 -3.21 5.22
CA ALA A 27 6.55 -3.07 5.25
C ALA A 27 7.20 -4.07 6.23
N ALA A 28 6.65 -4.18 7.45
CA ALA A 28 7.15 -5.14 8.44
C ALA A 28 7.03 -6.61 7.97
N ARG A 29 5.98 -6.96 7.20
CA ARG A 29 5.84 -8.30 6.62
C ARG A 29 6.84 -8.55 5.49
N LEU A 30 7.09 -7.56 4.65
CA LEU A 30 8.12 -7.65 3.61
C LEU A 30 9.52 -7.83 4.22
N ASP A 31 9.83 -7.08 5.28
CA ASP A 31 11.10 -7.24 6.00
C ASP A 31 11.25 -8.66 6.59
N THR A 32 10.17 -9.20 7.13
CA THR A 32 10.16 -10.58 7.64
C THR A 32 10.39 -11.59 6.52
N LEU A 33 9.72 -11.44 5.38
CA LEU A 33 9.91 -12.31 4.21
C LEU A 33 11.36 -12.27 3.75
N ASN A 34 11.92 -11.07 3.54
CA ASN A 34 13.31 -10.89 3.13
C ASN A 34 14.30 -11.57 4.08
N GLN A 35 14.07 -11.50 5.39
CA GLN A 35 14.93 -12.17 6.38
C GLN A 35 14.86 -13.69 6.29
N VAL A 36 13.66 -14.25 6.07
CA VAL A 36 13.45 -15.70 5.95
C VAL A 36 14.03 -16.22 4.63
N GLU A 37 13.89 -15.47 3.53
CA GLU A 37 14.52 -15.78 2.25
C GLU A 37 16.05 -15.73 2.34
N ALA A 38 16.62 -14.71 2.99
CA ALA A 38 18.07 -14.62 3.20
C ALA A 38 18.62 -15.81 4.02
N GLN A 39 17.86 -16.29 5.02
CA GLN A 39 18.21 -17.51 5.76
C GLN A 39 18.18 -18.76 4.86
N ARG A 40 17.20 -18.87 3.96
CA ARG A 40 17.12 -19.96 2.97
C ARG A 40 18.33 -19.95 2.04
N GLU A 41 18.66 -18.79 1.47
CA GLU A 41 19.83 -18.64 0.61
C GLU A 41 21.15 -18.95 1.34
N GLN A 42 21.25 -18.65 2.63
CA GLN A 42 22.42 -19.01 3.42
C GLN A 42 22.54 -20.53 3.61
N LEU A 43 21.43 -21.23 3.87
CA LEU A 43 21.40 -22.69 3.97
C LEU A 43 21.71 -23.36 2.63
N GLU A 44 21.18 -22.85 1.52
CA GLU A 44 21.48 -23.35 0.18
C GLU A 44 22.96 -23.18 -0.19
N ARG A 45 23.54 -21.99 0.10
CA ARG A 45 24.98 -21.76 -0.08
C ARG A 45 25.81 -22.72 0.75
N TYR A 46 25.47 -22.87 2.03
CA TYR A 46 26.17 -23.79 2.91
C TYR A 46 26.10 -25.25 2.42
N LEU A 47 24.93 -25.69 1.93
CA LEU A 47 24.78 -27.02 1.34
C LEU A 47 25.66 -27.18 0.08
N ASN A 48 25.68 -26.17 -0.80
CA ASN A 48 26.50 -26.22 -2.01
C ASN A 48 28.00 -26.24 -1.69
N ASP A 49 28.46 -25.37 -0.78
CA ASP A 49 29.85 -25.35 -0.33
C ASP A 49 30.23 -26.72 0.27
N TYR A 50 29.31 -27.32 1.03
CA TYR A 50 29.52 -28.63 1.63
C TYR A 50 29.55 -29.78 0.63
N LEU A 51 28.71 -29.75 -0.41
CA LEU A 51 28.72 -30.76 -1.49
C LEU A 51 29.98 -30.67 -2.36
N ASN A 52 30.58 -29.49 -2.47
CA ASN A 52 31.80 -29.24 -3.24
C ASN A 52 33.09 -29.47 -2.42
N ALA A 53 32.98 -29.78 -1.12
CA ALA A 53 34.12 -30.10 -0.28
C ALA A 53 34.75 -31.45 -0.67
N LEU A 54 36.07 -31.58 -0.49
CA LEU A 54 36.79 -32.81 -0.80
C LEU A 54 36.21 -33.99 0.00
N VAL A 55 35.92 -35.11 -0.69
CA VAL A 55 35.38 -36.31 -0.04
C VAL A 55 36.43 -36.89 0.91
N PRO A 56 36.14 -37.01 2.21
CA PRO A 56 37.07 -37.60 3.16
C PRO A 56 37.27 -39.09 2.90
N GLU A 57 38.50 -39.58 3.07
CA GLU A 57 38.80 -41.02 2.95
C GLU A 57 38.36 -41.83 4.19
N ASP A 58 38.11 -41.16 5.33
CA ASP A 58 37.65 -41.80 6.56
C ASP A 58 36.15 -42.13 6.51
N VAL A 59 35.83 -43.41 6.69
CA VAL A 59 34.45 -43.96 6.77
C VAL A 59 33.61 -43.28 7.85
N ASN A 60 34.21 -42.89 8.99
CA ASN A 60 33.48 -42.18 10.03
C ASN A 60 33.10 -40.77 9.59
N MET A 61 34.00 -40.06 8.92
CA MET A 61 33.71 -38.76 8.32
C MET A 61 32.65 -38.86 7.23
N LEU A 62 32.67 -39.91 6.39
CA LEU A 62 31.62 -40.15 5.38
C LEU A 62 30.22 -40.33 6.01
N LYS A 63 30.12 -41.05 7.14
CA LYS A 63 28.84 -41.21 7.86
C LYS A 63 28.36 -39.90 8.48
N GLN A 64 29.28 -39.11 9.04
CA GLN A 64 28.95 -37.77 9.56
C GLN A 64 28.47 -36.85 8.43
N LEU A 65 29.11 -36.90 7.26
CA LEU A 65 28.72 -36.20 6.03
C LEU A 65 27.30 -36.54 5.60
N ALA A 66 26.97 -37.82 5.53
CA ALA A 66 25.62 -38.26 5.16
C ALA A 66 24.57 -37.73 6.13
N ARG A 67 24.82 -37.83 7.45
CA ARG A 67 23.89 -37.31 8.47
C ARG A 67 23.70 -35.80 8.36
N MET A 68 24.78 -35.05 8.19
CA MET A 68 24.70 -33.58 8.11
C MET A 68 23.95 -33.13 6.85
N ARG A 69 24.13 -33.82 5.72
CA ARG A 69 23.36 -33.58 4.50
C ARG A 69 21.86 -33.79 4.72
N ASP A 70 21.48 -34.88 5.37
CA ASP A 70 20.08 -35.18 5.61
C ASP A 70 19.45 -34.15 6.58
N GLN A 71 20.19 -33.71 7.60
CA GLN A 71 19.77 -32.60 8.48
C GLN A 71 19.62 -31.27 7.74
N LEU A 72 20.52 -30.94 6.81
CA LEU A 72 20.43 -29.72 6.00
C LEU A 72 19.24 -29.75 5.05
N ARG A 73 18.92 -30.90 4.48
CA ARG A 73 17.71 -31.07 3.65
C ARG A 73 16.45 -30.86 4.47
N GLU A 74 16.35 -31.49 5.63
CA GLU A 74 15.20 -31.28 6.52
C GLU A 74 15.08 -29.81 6.95
N ALA A 75 16.20 -29.15 7.26
CA ALA A 75 16.21 -27.73 7.59
C ALA A 75 15.76 -26.84 6.42
N LEU A 76 16.14 -27.18 5.17
CA LEU A 76 15.69 -26.48 3.97
C LEU A 76 14.19 -26.68 3.74
N ASP A 77 13.68 -27.89 3.87
CA ASP A 77 12.23 -28.17 3.73
C ASP A 77 11.43 -27.36 4.76
N GLN A 78 11.88 -27.31 6.01
CA GLN A 78 11.27 -26.47 7.04
C GLN A 78 11.39 -24.98 6.73
N GLN A 79 12.51 -24.55 6.14
CA GLN A 79 12.69 -23.16 5.76
C GLN A 79 11.79 -22.76 4.60
N GLU A 80 11.53 -23.64 3.64
CA GLU A 80 10.57 -23.40 2.55
C GLU A 80 9.15 -23.19 3.09
N LEU A 81 8.71 -24.02 4.04
CA LEU A 81 7.42 -23.82 4.72
C LEU A 81 7.34 -22.45 5.43
N ARG A 82 8.46 -21.96 5.98
CA ARG A 82 8.52 -20.63 6.60
C ARG A 82 8.46 -19.50 5.57
N VAL A 83 9.10 -19.67 4.41
CA VAL A 83 9.02 -18.72 3.29
C VAL A 83 7.57 -18.64 2.79
N ASP A 84 6.93 -19.78 2.55
CA ASP A 84 5.54 -19.84 2.09
C ASP A 84 4.58 -19.16 3.08
N ALA A 85 4.77 -19.42 4.38
CA ALA A 85 3.99 -18.78 5.43
C ALA A 85 4.22 -17.25 5.45
N ALA A 86 5.47 -16.79 5.34
CA ALA A 86 5.79 -15.35 5.30
C ALA A 86 5.21 -14.69 4.04
N GLN A 87 5.27 -15.35 2.89
CA GLN A 87 4.68 -14.88 1.63
C GLN A 87 3.17 -14.72 1.76
N ALA A 88 2.49 -15.71 2.33
CA ALA A 88 1.04 -15.63 2.58
C ALA A 88 0.67 -14.45 3.51
N GLN A 89 1.51 -14.12 4.49
CA GLN A 89 1.32 -12.95 5.36
C GLN A 89 1.52 -11.63 4.60
N VAL A 90 2.49 -11.56 3.69
CA VAL A 90 2.68 -10.40 2.80
C VAL A 90 1.47 -10.19 1.91
N ASP A 91 0.94 -11.27 1.32
CA ASP A 91 -0.22 -11.18 0.42
C ASP A 91 -1.47 -10.69 1.16
N GLN A 92 -1.70 -11.18 2.38
CA GLN A 92 -2.79 -10.69 3.24
C GLN A 92 -2.61 -9.22 3.61
N ALA A 93 -1.42 -8.81 4.03
CA ALA A 93 -1.13 -7.42 4.38
C ALA A 93 -1.27 -6.48 3.17
N ARG A 94 -0.85 -6.95 1.98
CA ARG A 94 -0.97 -6.22 0.72
C ARG A 94 -2.43 -6.03 0.33
N ALA A 95 -3.25 -7.08 0.41
CA ALA A 95 -4.68 -6.99 0.15
C ALA A 95 -5.37 -5.98 1.09
N PHE A 96 -5.03 -6.03 2.38
CA PHE A 96 -5.54 -5.09 3.38
C PHE A 96 -5.13 -3.63 3.08
N TRP A 97 -3.86 -3.39 2.76
CA TRP A 97 -3.39 -2.06 2.36
C TRP A 97 -4.10 -1.55 1.10
N LEU A 98 -4.25 -2.40 0.08
CA LEU A 98 -4.95 -2.04 -1.16
C LEU A 98 -6.40 -1.62 -0.92
N GLU A 99 -7.12 -2.32 -0.04
CA GLU A 99 -8.49 -1.95 0.34
C GLU A 99 -8.53 -0.53 0.95
N ARG A 100 -7.60 -0.22 1.86
CA ARG A 100 -7.53 1.09 2.51
C ARG A 100 -7.12 2.20 1.53
N HIS A 101 -6.16 1.92 0.66
CA HIS A 101 -5.74 2.83 -0.40
C HIS A 101 -6.89 3.17 -1.35
N GLN A 102 -7.65 2.16 -1.78
CA GLN A 102 -8.83 2.37 -2.62
C GLN A 102 -9.91 3.21 -1.93
N ALA A 103 -10.13 3.00 -0.63
CA ALA A 103 -11.08 3.79 0.14
C ALA A 103 -10.67 5.27 0.26
N SER A 104 -9.38 5.55 0.53
CA SER A 104 -8.84 6.92 0.55
C SER A 104 -9.00 7.60 -0.80
N LEU A 105 -8.55 6.93 -1.88
CA LEU A 105 -8.59 7.44 -3.25
C LEU A 105 -10.02 7.71 -3.74
N SER A 106 -10.97 6.85 -3.38
CA SER A 106 -12.38 7.03 -3.73
C SER A 106 -12.99 8.25 -3.05
N LEU A 107 -12.64 8.48 -1.77
CA LEU A 107 -13.12 9.63 -1.02
C LEU A 107 -12.51 10.94 -1.50
N ASP A 108 -11.23 10.93 -1.86
CA ASP A 108 -10.56 12.10 -2.43
C ASP A 108 -11.20 12.52 -3.77
N LYS A 109 -11.43 11.56 -4.67
CA LYS A 109 -12.17 11.79 -5.92
C LYS A 109 -13.57 12.36 -5.69
N LEU A 110 -14.28 11.91 -4.64
CA LEU A 110 -15.59 12.46 -4.28
C LEU A 110 -15.49 13.91 -3.82
N ILE A 111 -14.45 14.26 -3.05
CA ILE A 111 -14.21 15.63 -2.59
C ILE A 111 -13.96 16.55 -3.79
N GLU A 112 -13.12 16.15 -4.74
CA GLU A 112 -12.82 16.95 -5.93
C GLU A 112 -14.07 17.20 -6.78
N ARG A 113 -14.85 16.15 -7.09
CA ARG A 113 -16.14 16.30 -7.80
C ARG A 113 -17.08 17.27 -7.10
N ARG A 114 -17.11 17.27 -5.77
CA ARG A 114 -17.95 18.19 -4.99
C ARG A 114 -17.46 19.62 -5.05
N ARG A 115 -16.14 19.85 -5.09
CA ARG A 115 -15.55 21.18 -5.29
C ARG A 115 -15.91 21.74 -6.66
N GLU A 116 -15.81 20.92 -7.70
CA GLU A 116 -16.20 21.29 -9.06
C GLU A 116 -17.67 21.70 -9.12
N GLN A 117 -18.55 20.91 -8.50
CA GLN A 117 -19.98 21.24 -8.42
C GLN A 117 -20.26 22.54 -7.66
N GLU A 118 -19.60 22.77 -6.51
CA GLU A 118 -19.73 24.01 -5.75
C GLU A 118 -19.24 25.22 -6.56
N ALA A 119 -18.12 25.09 -7.28
CA ALA A 119 -17.57 26.14 -8.14
C ALA A 119 -18.52 26.48 -9.30
N LEU A 120 -19.10 25.47 -9.95
CA LEU A 120 -20.09 25.66 -11.01
C LEU A 120 -21.36 26.36 -10.51
N GLN A 121 -21.87 25.96 -9.35
CA GLN A 121 -23.06 26.59 -8.77
C GLN A 121 -22.81 28.05 -8.38
N GLU A 122 -21.66 28.33 -7.77
CA GLU A 122 -21.26 29.69 -7.40
C GLU A 122 -21.06 30.56 -8.65
N GLY A 123 -20.40 30.05 -9.69
CA GLY A 123 -20.24 30.75 -10.97
C GLY A 123 -21.59 31.11 -11.61
N ARG A 124 -22.54 30.17 -11.64
CA ARG A 124 -23.92 30.44 -12.10
C ARG A 124 -24.67 31.44 -11.23
N ARG A 125 -24.37 31.54 -9.94
CA ARG A 125 -24.98 32.53 -9.04
C ARG A 125 -24.41 33.93 -9.34
N GLN A 126 -23.09 34.05 -9.41
CA GLN A 126 -22.39 35.30 -9.70
C GLN A 126 -22.78 35.86 -11.07
N GLN A 127 -22.87 35.02 -12.10
CA GLN A 127 -23.34 35.45 -13.42
C GLN A 127 -24.76 36.03 -13.36
N ARG A 128 -25.70 35.34 -12.70
CA ARG A 128 -27.08 35.83 -12.53
C ARG A 128 -27.14 37.15 -11.77
N GLU A 129 -26.32 37.31 -10.73
CA GLU A 129 -26.24 38.56 -9.96
C GLU A 129 -25.72 39.72 -10.82
N GLN A 130 -24.69 39.49 -11.63
CA GLN A 130 -24.13 40.46 -12.57
C GLN A 130 -25.14 40.85 -13.66
N ASP A 131 -25.83 39.88 -14.25
CA ASP A 131 -26.85 40.11 -15.28
C ASP A 131 -28.01 40.94 -14.72
N MET A 132 -28.48 40.62 -13.50
CA MET A 132 -29.52 41.40 -12.82
C MET A 132 -29.07 42.84 -12.54
N TRP A 133 -27.83 43.03 -12.08
CA TRP A 133 -27.29 44.36 -11.83
C TRP A 133 -27.15 45.18 -13.12
N ALA A 134 -26.63 44.57 -14.19
CA ALA A 134 -26.53 45.20 -15.50
C ALA A 134 -27.91 45.61 -16.04
N THR A 135 -28.91 44.73 -15.89
CA THR A 135 -30.30 45.01 -16.30
C THR A 135 -30.90 46.17 -15.53
N ARG A 136 -30.74 46.21 -14.20
CA ARG A 136 -31.21 47.33 -13.36
C ARG A 136 -30.56 48.65 -13.77
N ARG A 137 -29.23 48.65 -13.93
CA ARG A 137 -28.49 49.85 -14.34
C ARG A 137 -28.93 50.37 -15.71
N ALA A 138 -29.16 49.46 -16.67
CA ALA A 138 -29.64 49.83 -18.00
C ALA A 138 -31.07 50.40 -17.98
N PHE A 139 -31.93 49.89 -17.09
CA PHE A 139 -33.27 50.43 -16.87
C PHE A 139 -33.23 51.84 -16.29
N ASP A 140 -32.42 52.08 -15.24
CA ASP A 140 -32.30 53.39 -14.60
C ASP A 140 -31.77 54.46 -15.57
N GLN A 141 -30.82 54.12 -16.44
CA GLN A 141 -30.27 55.03 -17.45
C GLN A 141 -31.31 55.45 -18.49
N ARG A 142 -32.18 54.53 -18.93
CA ARG A 142 -33.25 54.83 -19.90
C ARG A 142 -34.37 55.72 -19.34
N HIS A 143 -34.51 55.80 -18.02
CA HIS A 143 -35.55 56.61 -17.38
C HIS A 143 -35.06 58.00 -16.95
N GLN A 144 -33.78 58.32 -17.18
CA GLN A 144 -33.18 59.64 -16.93
C GLN A 144 -33.01 60.47 -18.22
N GLU A 145 -33.29 59.89 -19.38
CA GLU A 145 -33.41 60.57 -20.69
C GLU A 145 -34.88 60.91 -21.00
#